data_AF-A0A2R6ENF1-F1
#
_entry.id   AF-A0A2R6ENF1-F1
#
_cell.length_a   1.000
_cell.length_b   1.000
_cell.length_c   1.000
_cell.angle_alpha   90.00
_cell.angle_beta   90.00
_cell.angle_gamma   90.00
#
_symmetry.space_group_name_H-M   'P 1'
#
loop_
_entity.id
_entity.type
_entity.pdbx_description
1 polymer ?
#
loop_
_entity_poly.entity_id
_entity_poly.type
_entity_poly.pdbx_seq_one_letter_code
_entity_poly.pdbx_strand_id
1 'polypeptide(L)'
;MSNSSVPRTYAVGGGRFAVGADRFSLLVVLFVGKALDAISTVTVLSLRDDVYEAMWLTRTLIEHLGMVTGVLVTVVLAVAGVMAVAESAELLTRIVPDGWAPDEYPTAFRVVTYCSAGVWYGILGVYNFMLLF
;
A
#
# COMPACT_ATOMS: atom_id res chain seq x y z
N MET A 1 1.68 30.66 -28.85
CA MET A 1 2.47 29.92 -27.83
C MET A 1 2.49 30.75 -26.57
N SER A 2 1.82 30.29 -25.52
CA SER A 2 1.86 30.90 -24.18
C SER A 2 2.38 29.84 -23.21
N ASN A 3 3.64 29.97 -22.82
CA ASN A 3 4.25 29.18 -21.75
C ASN A 3 3.68 29.68 -20.43
N SER A 4 2.56 29.11 -20.01
CA SER A 4 2.07 29.20 -18.65
C SER A 4 2.73 28.07 -17.86
N SER A 5 3.84 28.38 -17.19
CA SER A 5 4.41 27.54 -16.15
C SER A 5 3.46 27.55 -14.95
N VAL A 6 2.50 26.62 -14.93
CA VAL A 6 1.60 26.43 -13.79
C VAL A 6 2.46 26.07 -12.57
N PRO A 7 2.35 26.81 -11.45
CA PRO A 7 3.13 26.53 -10.25
C PRO A 7 2.85 25.12 -9.73
N ARG A 8 3.92 24.38 -9.40
CA ARG A 8 3.92 23.04 -8.79
C ARG A 8 3.54 23.08 -7.30
N THR A 9 2.56 23.90 -6.93
CA THR A 9 2.18 24.09 -5.52
C THR A 9 0.79 23.51 -5.29
N TYR A 10 0.81 22.27 -4.81
CA TYR A 10 -0.17 21.61 -3.94
C TYR A 10 -1.54 22.28 -3.88
N ALA A 11 -2.50 21.74 -4.63
CA ALA A 11 -3.90 21.94 -4.35
C ALA A 11 -4.19 21.40 -2.95
N VAL A 12 -4.09 22.27 -1.94
CA VAL A 12 -4.84 22.18 -0.69
C VAL A 12 -6.31 22.46 -1.08
N GLY A 13 -6.90 21.55 -1.85
CA GLY A 13 -8.30 21.64 -2.26
C GLY A 13 -9.14 21.23 -1.07
N GLY A 14 -9.89 22.16 -0.48
CA GLY A 14 -10.70 21.96 0.73
C GLY A 14 -11.90 21.02 0.56
N GLY A 15 -11.63 19.74 0.27
CA GLY A 15 -12.60 18.64 0.30
C GLY A 15 -12.41 17.73 1.52
N ARG A 16 -13.34 16.78 1.73
CA ARG A 16 -13.30 15.84 2.88
C ARG A 16 -12.05 14.94 2.91
N PHE A 17 -11.33 14.88 1.79
CA PHE A 17 -10.09 14.11 1.60
C PHE A 17 -8.82 14.99 1.50
N ALA A 18 -8.92 16.28 1.84
CA ALA A 18 -7.83 17.25 1.68
C ALA A 18 -6.74 17.15 2.76
N VAL A 19 -7.09 16.67 3.95
CA VAL A 19 -6.21 16.67 5.11
C VAL A 19 -5.30 15.45 5.06
N GLY A 20 -4.00 15.64 4.79
CA GLY A 20 -2.98 14.58 4.86
C GLY A 20 -2.94 13.59 3.69
N ALA A 21 -3.64 13.89 2.59
CA ALA A 21 -3.72 13.01 1.41
C ALA A 21 -2.62 13.24 0.37
N ASP A 22 -1.48 13.83 0.77
CA ASP A 22 -0.34 13.87 -0.14
C ASP A 22 0.19 12.44 -0.36
N ARG A 23 0.63 12.16 -1.59
CA ARG A 23 1.02 10.81 -2.01
C ARG A 23 2.12 10.23 -1.14
N PHE A 24 3.00 11.07 -0.59
CA PHE A 24 4.10 10.63 0.27
C PHE A 24 3.56 10.15 1.63
N SER A 25 2.69 10.92 2.27
CA SER A 25 2.04 10.51 3.51
C SER A 25 1.24 9.21 3.36
N LEU A 26 0.49 9.05 2.26
CA LEU A 26 -0.24 7.80 1.97
C LEU A 26 0.72 6.61 1.78
N LEU A 27 1.84 6.83 1.10
CA LEU A 27 2.88 5.81 0.93
C LEU A 27 3.53 5.44 2.27
N VAL A 28 3.76 6.41 3.15
CA VAL A 28 4.27 6.16 4.51
C VAL A 28 3.30 5.29 5.31
N VAL A 29 1.99 5.59 5.27
CA VAL A 29 0.96 4.79 5.98
C VAL A 29 0.98 3.34 5.50
N LEU A 30 0.99 3.13 4.18
CA LEU A 30 1.08 1.80 3.57
C LEU A 30 2.38 1.09 3.96
N PHE A 31 3.50 1.79 3.85
CA PHE A 31 4.82 1.22 4.13
C PHE A 31 4.95 0.80 5.59
N VAL A 32 4.48 1.61 6.53
CA VAL A 32 4.50 1.27 7.96
C VAL A 32 3.67 0.02 8.23
N GLY A 33 2.45 -0.07 7.68
CA GLY A 33 1.62 -1.27 7.80
C GLY A 33 2.29 -2.51 7.23
N LYS A 34 2.85 -2.40 6.01
CA LYS A 34 3.51 -3.53 5.35
C LYS A 34 4.85 -3.90 5.99
N ALA A 35 5.57 -2.94 6.56
CA ALA A 35 6.78 -3.20 7.33
C ALA A 35 6.47 -3.94 8.63
N LEU A 36 5.39 -3.58 9.33
CA LEU A 36 4.96 -4.30 10.53
C LEU A 36 4.62 -5.76 10.22
N ASP A 37 3.85 -6.00 9.16
CA ASP A 37 3.57 -7.33 8.61
C ASP A 37 4.85 -8.12 8.27
N ALA A 38 5.76 -7.51 7.53
CA ALA A 38 7.01 -8.14 7.12
C ALA A 38 7.91 -8.53 8.32
N ILE A 39 8.07 -7.61 9.27
CA ILE A 39 8.88 -7.83 10.47
C ILE A 39 8.25 -8.93 11.33
N SER A 40 6.93 -8.91 11.51
CA SER A 40 6.27 -9.93 12.32
C SER A 40 6.32 -11.29 11.66
N THR A 41 6.15 -11.39 10.33
CA THR A 41 6.35 -12.64 9.57
C THR A 41 7.75 -13.20 9.78
N VAL A 42 8.79 -12.38 9.55
CA VAL A 42 10.19 -12.81 9.76
C VAL A 42 10.42 -13.26 11.20
N THR A 43 9.89 -12.50 12.16
CA THR A 43 10.08 -12.80 13.59
C THR A 43 9.42 -14.12 13.97
N VAL A 44 8.16 -14.33 13.58
CA VAL A 44 7.40 -15.54 13.92
C VAL A 44 8.03 -16.75 13.27
N LEU A 45 8.33 -16.71 11.97
CA LEU A 45 8.93 -17.83 11.26
C LEU A 45 10.38 -18.12 11.69
N SER A 46 11.07 -17.16 12.30
CA SER A 46 12.41 -17.39 12.87
C SER A 46 12.36 -17.99 14.27
N LEU A 47 11.27 -17.80 15.01
CA LEU A 47 11.15 -18.22 16.42
C LEU A 47 10.24 -19.45 16.60
N ARG A 48 9.40 -19.77 15.62
CA ARG A 48 8.46 -20.88 15.66
C ARG A 48 8.57 -21.76 14.42
N ASP A 49 8.98 -23.01 14.65
CA ASP A 49 9.09 -24.04 13.60
C ASP A 49 7.74 -24.71 13.27
N ASP A 50 6.70 -24.46 14.07
CA ASP A 50 5.36 -25.03 13.89
C ASP A 50 4.36 -24.09 13.21
N VAL A 51 4.81 -22.87 12.86
CA VAL A 51 4.04 -21.88 12.11
C VAL A 51 4.57 -21.80 10.69
N TYR A 52 3.66 -21.78 9.71
CA TYR A 52 4.01 -21.73 8.29
C TYR A 52 3.39 -20.52 7.61
N GLU A 53 4.13 -19.96 6.65
CA GLU A 53 3.64 -18.89 5.77
C GLU A 53 2.51 -19.43 4.87
N ALA A 54 1.30 -18.88 5.04
CA ALA A 54 0.11 -19.32 4.32
C ALA A 54 0.12 -18.87 2.85
N MET A 55 0.76 -17.74 2.55
CA MET A 55 0.78 -17.19 1.20
C MET A 55 1.80 -17.92 0.32
N TRP A 56 1.30 -18.63 -0.70
CA TRP A 56 2.13 -19.39 -1.65
C TRP A 56 3.28 -18.56 -2.25
N LEU A 57 3.01 -17.32 -2.64
CA LEU A 57 4.02 -16.43 -3.22
C LEU A 57 5.15 -16.12 -2.23
N THR A 58 4.80 -15.70 -1.01
CA THR A 58 5.77 -15.39 0.04
C THR A 58 6.61 -16.60 0.38
N ARG A 59 5.97 -17.78 0.53
CA ARG A 59 6.65 -19.04 0.81
C ARG A 59 7.65 -19.39 -0.30
N THR A 60 7.23 -19.31 -1.56
CA THR A 60 8.11 -19.60 -2.71
C THR A 60 9.31 -18.66 -2.73
N LEU A 61 9.11 -17.37 -2.44
CA LEU A 61 10.20 -16.39 -2.39
C LEU A 61 11.15 -16.65 -1.22
N ILE A 62 10.65 -17.03 -0.05
CA ILE A 62 11.45 -17.42 1.11
C ILE A 62 12.30 -18.65 0.79
N GLU A 63 11.72 -19.67 0.15
CA GLU A 63 12.41 -20.90 -0.24
C GLU A 63 13.56 -20.62 -1.23
N HIS A 64 13.36 -19.73 -2.20
CA HIS A 64 14.36 -19.49 -3.26
C HIS A 64 15.40 -18.41 -2.91
N LEU A 65 15.03 -17.40 -2.12
CA LEU A 65 15.87 -16.23 -1.85
C LEU A 65 16.33 -16.14 -0.39
N GLY A 66 15.83 -17.03 0.48
CA GLY A 66 15.99 -16.95 1.92
C GLY A 66 14.94 -16.06 2.58
N MET A 67 14.73 -16.24 3.89
CA MET A 67 13.64 -15.61 4.64
C MET A 67 13.59 -14.09 4.50
N VAL A 68 14.69 -13.40 4.82
CA VAL A 68 14.73 -11.92 4.83
C VAL A 68 14.54 -11.36 3.41
N THR A 69 15.30 -11.87 2.43
CA THR A 69 15.23 -11.39 1.04
C THR A 69 13.88 -11.69 0.41
N GLY A 70 13.34 -12.90 0.62
CA GLY A 70 12.04 -13.29 0.11
C GLY A 70 10.93 -12.39 0.65
N VAL A 71 10.93 -12.11 1.95
CA VAL A 71 9.98 -11.17 2.56
C VAL A 71 10.18 -9.75 2.03
N LEU A 72 11.41 -9.26 1.89
CA LEU A 72 11.67 -7.93 1.32
C LEU A 72 11.10 -7.78 -0.10
N VAL A 73 11.24 -8.80 -0.94
CA VAL A 73 10.64 -8.81 -2.29
C VAL A 73 9.11 -8.70 -2.19
N THR A 74 8.47 -9.40 -1.25
CA THR A 74 7.02 -9.26 -1.07
C THR A 74 6.59 -7.88 -0.59
N VAL A 75 7.41 -7.19 0.21
CA VAL A 75 7.16 -5.79 0.58
C VAL A 75 7.12 -4.91 -0.67
N VAL A 76 8.14 -5.03 -1.53
CA VAL A 76 8.22 -4.24 -2.77
C VAL A 76 7.03 -4.53 -3.68
N LEU A 77 6.70 -5.81 -3.89
CA LEU A 77 5.57 -6.21 -4.74
C LEU A 77 4.23 -5.73 -4.19
N ALA A 78 4.01 -5.86 -2.87
CA ALA A 78 2.78 -5.41 -2.23
C ALA A 78 2.62 -3.90 -2.33
N VAL A 79 3.67 -3.13 -2.01
CA VAL A 79 3.65 -1.67 -2.12
C VAL A 79 3.40 -1.25 -3.56
N ALA A 80 4.16 -1.77 -4.52
CA ALA A 80 3.99 -1.46 -5.93
C ALA A 80 2.59 -1.82 -6.45
N GLY A 81 2.04 -2.97 -6.03
CA GLY A 81 0.69 -3.41 -6.38
C GLY A 81 -0.38 -2.45 -5.85
N VAL A 82 -0.30 -2.05 -4.58
CA VAL A 82 -1.23 -1.08 -3.98
C VAL A 82 -1.11 0.27 -4.65
N MET A 83 0.11 0.74 -4.95
CA MET A 83 0.32 1.98 -5.70
C MET A 83 -0.35 1.91 -7.08
N ALA A 84 -0.13 0.83 -7.84
CA ALA A 84 -0.71 0.65 -9.16
C ALA A 84 -2.24 0.64 -9.13
N VAL A 85 -2.83 -0.03 -8.14
CA VAL A 85 -4.29 -0.02 -7.93
C VAL A 85 -4.75 1.39 -7.57
N ALA A 86 -4.17 2.03 -6.56
CA ALA A 86 -4.59 3.33 -6.07
C ALA A 86 -4.52 4.43 -7.15
N GLU A 87 -3.53 4.37 -8.05
CA GLU A 87 -3.37 5.31 -9.16
C GLU A 87 -4.23 4.96 -10.39
N SER A 88 -4.80 3.74 -10.46
CA SER A 88 -5.61 3.30 -11.60
C SER A 88 -6.88 4.13 -11.80
N ALA A 89 -7.42 4.74 -10.73
CA ALA A 89 -8.60 5.59 -10.82
C ALA A 89 -8.35 6.85 -11.69
N GLU A 90 -7.14 7.41 -11.69
CA GLU A 90 -6.79 8.52 -12.59
C GLU A 90 -6.72 8.08 -14.06
N LEU A 91 -6.38 6.82 -14.32
CA LEU A 91 -6.38 6.27 -15.68
C LEU A 91 -7.80 5.98 -16.14
N LEU A 92 -8.65 5.45 -15.25
CA LEU A 92 -10.05 5.17 -15.54
C LEU A 92 -10.83 6.44 -15.89
N THR A 93 -10.64 7.54 -15.14
CA THR A 93 -11.35 8.80 -15.45
C THR A 93 -10.97 9.41 -16.79
N ARG A 94 -9.87 9.00 -17.42
CA ARG A 94 -9.48 9.45 -18.77
C ARG A 94 -10.14 8.65 -19.89
N ILE A 95 -10.61 7.45 -19.59
CA ILE A 95 -11.14 6.50 -20.60
C ILE A 95 -12.66 6.46 -20.54
N VAL A 96 -13.23 6.71 -19.36
CA VAL A 96 -14.66 6.64 -19.10
C VAL A 96 -15.34 7.98 -19.48
N PRO A 97 -16.60 7.97 -19.98
CA PRO A 97 -17.33 9.19 -20.30
C PRO A 97 -17.43 10.20 -19.16
N ASP A 98 -17.42 11.48 -19.52
CA ASP A 98 -17.60 12.60 -18.58
C ASP A 98 -18.90 12.43 -17.77
N GLY A 99 -18.79 12.55 -16.45
CA GLY A 99 -19.91 12.44 -15.51
C GLY A 99 -20.19 11.03 -14.96
N TRP A 100 -19.43 10.00 -15.36
CA TRP A 100 -19.57 8.65 -14.80
C TRP A 100 -19.07 8.52 -13.36
N ALA A 101 -18.04 9.30 -12.99
CA ALA A 101 -17.50 9.36 -11.64
C ALA A 101 -17.49 10.81 -11.13
N PRO A 102 -17.77 11.04 -9.83
CA PRO A 102 -17.59 12.35 -9.21
C PRO A 102 -16.14 12.85 -9.34
N ASP A 103 -15.95 14.17 -9.41
CA ASP A 103 -14.62 14.78 -9.58
C ASP A 103 -13.60 14.37 -8.48
N GLU A 104 -14.08 14.10 -7.26
CA GLU A 104 -13.24 13.67 -6.14
C GLU A 104 -12.89 12.16 -6.17
N TYR A 105 -13.47 11.38 -7.08
CA TYR A 105 -13.34 9.91 -7.10
C TYR A 105 -11.89 9.42 -7.15
N PRO A 106 -10.98 9.93 -8.02
CA PRO A 106 -9.60 9.45 -8.05
C PRO A 106 -8.85 9.70 -6.74
N THR A 107 -9.09 10.85 -6.10
CA THR A 107 -8.47 11.19 -4.82
C THR A 107 -9.02 10.32 -3.69
N ALA A 108 -10.35 10.15 -3.62
CA ALA A 108 -10.99 9.31 -2.62
C ALA A 108 -10.56 7.84 -2.78
N PHE A 109 -10.54 7.31 -4.00
CA PHE A 109 -10.12 5.95 -4.30
C PHE A 109 -8.67 5.70 -3.88
N ARG A 110 -7.76 6.65 -4.17
CA ARG A 110 -6.37 6.59 -3.73
C ARG A 110 -6.28 6.53 -2.20
N VAL A 111 -6.87 7.50 -1.50
CA VAL A 111 -6.79 7.59 -0.03
C VAL A 111 -7.33 6.32 0.62
N VAL A 112 -8.51 5.87 0.20
CA VAL A 112 -9.14 4.65 0.73
C VAL A 112 -8.24 3.44 0.47
N THR A 113 -7.70 3.29 -0.73
CA THR A 113 -6.88 2.12 -1.08
C THR A 113 -5.60 2.07 -0.26
N TYR A 114 -4.84 3.17 -0.15
CA TYR A 114 -3.62 3.22 0.67
C TYR A 114 -3.92 2.98 2.16
N CYS A 115 -4.93 3.66 2.70
CA CYS A 115 -5.26 3.55 4.12
C CYS A 115 -5.81 2.16 4.47
N SER A 116 -6.74 1.61 3.68
CA SER A 116 -7.28 0.27 3.89
C SER A 116 -6.20 -0.80 3.79
N ALA A 117 -5.31 -0.70 2.79
CA ALA A 117 -4.18 -1.62 2.67
C ALA A 117 -3.20 -1.50 3.85
N GLY A 118 -2.84 -0.27 4.24
CA GLY A 118 -1.97 -0.02 5.40
C GLY A 118 -2.54 -0.58 6.70
N VAL A 119 -3.83 -0.34 6.96
CA VAL A 119 -4.54 -0.91 8.12
C VAL A 119 -4.58 -2.43 8.06
N TRP A 120 -4.91 -3.00 6.90
CA TRP A 120 -4.96 -4.46 6.74
C TRP A 120 -3.61 -5.12 7.02
N TYR A 121 -2.52 -4.61 6.43
CA TYR A 121 -1.18 -5.12 6.72
C TYR A 121 -0.79 -4.91 8.19
N GLY A 122 -1.15 -3.77 8.79
CA GLY A 122 -0.94 -3.54 10.21
C GLY A 122 -1.63 -4.58 11.09
N ILE A 123 -2.88 -4.94 10.77
CA ILE A 123 -3.65 -5.97 11.48
C ILE A 123 -2.99 -7.33 11.33
N LEU A 124 -2.59 -7.73 10.11
CA LEU A 124 -1.84 -8.97 9.88
C LEU A 124 -0.55 -8.99 10.70
N GLY A 125 0.15 -7.86 10.74
CA GLY A 125 1.37 -7.68 11.51
C GLY A 125 1.18 -7.96 13.00
N VAL A 126 0.15 -7.36 13.59
CA VAL A 126 -0.22 -7.61 15.00
C VAL A 126 -0.65 -9.06 15.22
N TYR A 127 -1.45 -9.62 14.32
CA TYR A 127 -1.92 -11.00 14.42
C TYR A 127 -0.77 -12.01 14.39
N ASN A 128 0.22 -11.81 13.53
CA ASN A 128 1.42 -12.62 13.50
C ASN A 128 2.14 -12.57 14.86
N PHE A 129 2.34 -11.39 15.45
CA PHE A 129 2.97 -11.29 16.76
C PHE A 129 2.18 -11.99 17.88
N MET A 130 0.84 -12.04 17.78
CA MET A 130 0.03 -12.80 18.72
C MET A 130 0.33 -14.31 18.68
N LEU A 131 0.87 -14.84 17.58
CA LEU A 131 1.29 -16.25 17.48
C LEU A 131 2.55 -16.55 18.30
N LEU A 132 3.24 -15.56 18.86
CA LEU A 132 4.39 -15.76 19.75
C LEU A 132 4.01 -16.05 21.21
N PHE A 133 2.73 -15.88 21.57
CA PHE A 133 2.22 -16.06 22.93
C PHE A 133 1.22 -17.23 22.99
#